data_AF-A0A926Q728-F1
#
_entry.id   AF-A0A926Q728-F1
#
_cell.length_a   1.000
_cell.length_b   1.000
_cell.length_c   1.000
_cell.angle_alpha   90.00
_cell.angle_beta   90.00
_cell.angle_gamma   90.00
#
_symmetry.space_group_name_H-M   'P 1'
#
loop_
_entity.id
_entity.type
_entity.pdbx_description
1 polymer ?
#
loop_
_entity_poly.entity_id
_entity_poly.type
_entity_poly.pdbx_seq_one_letter_code
_entity_poly.pdbx_strand_id
1 'polypeptide(L)'
;MTAGPLDETWEAWTARIAADLAALTEQDWLTFSVHVPSRASSTYAAERAPRGWRRGRARPSHAAPVPDVFLQVQRLEGLLALECIGDTEFEGLTDLTTAQQSALADLGWERDSREPEFSRTFAGHEPVAAAGLLRASLGGVLGAGSPADVDVRRPPRG
;
A
#
# COMPACT_ATOMS: atom_id res chain seq x y z
N MET A 1 -19.36 18.80 15.83
CA MET A 1 -19.48 17.70 14.86
C MET A 1 -18.07 17.24 14.54
N THR A 2 -17.59 16.22 15.22
CA THR A 2 -16.29 15.60 14.95
C THR A 2 -16.47 14.60 13.83
N ALA A 3 -15.88 14.88 12.66
CA ALA A 3 -15.77 13.91 11.59
C ALA A 3 -15.07 12.67 12.15
N GLY A 4 -15.78 11.53 12.16
CA GLY A 4 -15.15 10.26 12.46
C GLY A 4 -14.17 9.89 11.33
N PRO A 5 -13.25 8.94 11.56
CA PRO A 5 -12.33 8.43 10.53
C PRO A 5 -13.01 7.85 9.27
N LEU A 6 -14.35 7.75 9.24
CA LEU A 6 -15.13 7.26 8.11
C LEU A 6 -15.44 8.33 7.04
N ASP A 7 -15.24 9.62 7.33
CA ASP A 7 -15.57 10.73 6.42
C ASP A 7 -14.34 11.54 5.97
N GLU A 8 -13.13 11.03 6.17
CA GLU A 8 -11.92 11.74 5.74
C GLU A 8 -11.90 11.87 4.21
N THR A 9 -11.77 13.11 3.71
CA THR A 9 -11.61 13.36 2.28
C THR A 9 -10.16 13.11 1.86
N TRP A 10 -9.92 12.83 0.58
CA TRP A 10 -8.56 12.71 0.07
C TRP A 10 -7.70 13.96 0.29
N GLU A 11 -8.31 15.15 0.31
CA GLU A 11 -7.60 16.39 0.61
C GLU A 11 -7.14 16.44 2.08
N ALA A 12 -8.04 16.12 3.01
CA ALA A 12 -7.70 16.03 4.43
C ALA A 12 -6.66 14.94 4.71
N TRP A 13 -6.82 13.78 4.09
CA TRP A 13 -5.86 12.67 4.16
C TRP A 13 -4.49 13.10 3.65
N THR A 14 -4.40 13.73 2.48
CA THR A 14 -3.11 14.19 1.92
C THR A 14 -2.46 15.23 2.82
N ALA A 15 -3.22 16.17 3.38
CA ALA A 15 -2.66 17.16 4.31
C ALA A 15 -2.11 16.51 5.59
N ARG A 16 -2.84 15.54 6.15
CA ARG A 16 -2.39 14.77 7.31
C ARG A 16 -1.14 13.95 7.01
N ILE A 17 -1.11 13.23 5.89
CA ILE A 17 0.07 12.45 5.49
C ILE A 17 1.26 13.36 5.20
N ALA A 18 1.08 14.53 4.59
CA ALA A 18 2.17 15.49 4.43
C ALA A 18 2.74 15.95 5.79
N ALA A 19 1.88 16.19 6.79
CA ALA A 19 2.34 16.52 8.14
C ALA A 19 3.10 15.34 8.78
N ASP A 20 2.61 14.10 8.59
CA ASP A 20 3.25 12.89 9.09
C ASP A 20 4.63 12.68 8.43
N LEU A 21 4.74 12.88 7.11
CA LEU A 21 6.00 12.81 6.36
C LEU A 21 6.99 13.88 6.81
N ALA A 22 6.53 15.10 7.07
CA ALA A 22 7.37 16.19 7.59
C ALA A 22 7.96 15.84 8.97
N ALA A 23 7.21 15.08 9.77
CA ALA A 23 7.58 14.65 11.11
C ALA A 23 8.41 13.36 11.16
N LEU A 24 8.64 12.69 10.02
CA LEU A 24 9.50 11.51 9.98
C LEU A 24 10.93 11.87 10.36
N THR A 25 11.50 11.05 11.23
CA THR A 25 12.93 11.03 11.52
C THR A 25 13.65 9.98 10.66
N GLU A 26 14.97 10.01 10.63
CA GLU A 26 15.83 9.11 9.83
C GLU A 26 15.67 7.61 10.15
N GLN A 27 14.98 7.26 11.25
CA GLN A 27 14.71 5.86 11.64
C GLN A 27 13.23 5.48 11.48
N ASP A 28 12.38 6.45 11.10
CA ASP A 28 10.96 6.22 10.92
C ASP A 28 10.65 5.85 9.47
N TRP A 29 9.65 4.99 9.32
CA TRP A 29 9.01 4.73 8.05
C TRP A 29 7.49 4.78 8.19
N LEU A 30 6.81 5.00 7.06
CA LEU A 30 5.37 4.83 6.92
C LEU A 30 5.10 3.85 5.80
N THR A 31 4.11 3.00 6.02
CA THR A 31 3.65 2.11 4.98
C THR A 31 2.17 2.23 4.77
N PHE A 32 1.77 2.08 3.51
CA PHE A 32 0.43 2.28 3.03
C PHE A 32 0.01 1.00 2.31
N SER A 33 -1.07 0.39 2.76
CA SER A 33 -1.62 -0.80 2.14
C SER A 33 -3.06 -0.57 1.71
N VAL A 34 -3.40 -0.97 0.50
CA VAL A 34 -4.79 -0.91 0.00
C VAL A 34 -5.43 -2.28 0.16
N HIS A 35 -6.61 -2.30 0.77
CA HIS A 35 -7.46 -3.49 0.85
C HIS A 35 -8.40 -3.51 -0.34
N VAL A 36 -7.95 -4.06 -1.46
CA VAL A 36 -8.84 -4.33 -2.59
C VAL A 36 -9.60 -5.62 -2.25
N PRO A 37 -10.87 -5.79 -2.66
CA PRO A 37 -11.52 -7.10 -2.62
C PRO A 37 -10.74 -8.04 -3.52
N SER A 38 -9.75 -8.72 -2.93
CA SER A 38 -8.78 -9.48 -3.70
C SER A 38 -9.50 -10.51 -4.56
N ARG A 39 -9.30 -10.40 -5.88
CA ARG A 39 -9.65 -11.45 -6.85
C ARG A 39 -8.66 -12.61 -6.79
N ALA A 40 -7.77 -12.66 -5.79
CA ALA A 40 -7.08 -13.87 -5.39
C ALA A 40 -8.12 -14.90 -4.91
N SER A 41 -8.85 -15.46 -5.88
CA SER A 41 -9.45 -16.77 -5.76
C SER A 41 -8.26 -17.68 -5.50
N SER A 42 -8.00 -17.93 -4.22
CA SER A 42 -6.94 -18.83 -3.77
C SER A 42 -7.20 -20.21 -4.34
N THR A 43 -6.76 -20.42 -5.57
CA THR A 43 -6.65 -21.73 -6.20
C THR A 43 -5.65 -22.59 -5.42
N TYR A 44 -4.71 -21.96 -4.71
CA TYR A 44 -3.75 -22.64 -3.84
C TYR A 44 -4.32 -23.13 -2.50
N ALA A 45 -5.30 -22.43 -1.88
CA ALA A 45 -5.98 -22.93 -0.67
C ALA A 45 -6.88 -24.14 -0.96
N ALA A 46 -7.30 -24.33 -2.22
CA ALA A 46 -8.10 -25.48 -2.64
C ALA A 46 -7.25 -26.74 -2.92
N GLU A 47 -5.94 -26.63 -3.17
CA GLU A 47 -5.12 -27.75 -3.64
C GLU A 47 -4.34 -28.50 -2.54
N ARG A 48 -4.37 -28.09 -1.27
CA ARG A 48 -3.73 -28.85 -0.18
C ARG A 48 -4.60 -29.04 1.06
N ALA A 49 -5.74 -29.72 0.87
CA ALA A 49 -6.29 -30.55 1.93
C ALA A 49 -6.02 -32.04 1.61
N PRO A 50 -5.10 -32.73 2.32
CA PRO A 50 -4.99 -34.19 2.20
C PRO A 50 -6.36 -34.82 2.47
N ARG A 51 -6.74 -35.81 1.66
CA ARG A 51 -8.07 -36.45 1.56
C ARG A 51 -8.54 -37.23 2.82
N GLY A 52 -8.36 -36.67 4.02
CA GLY A 52 -8.68 -37.36 5.28
C GLY A 52 -9.42 -36.54 6.33
N TRP A 53 -9.55 -35.22 6.21
CA TRP A 53 -10.16 -34.40 7.26
C TRP A 53 -11.57 -33.94 6.88
N ARG A 54 -12.54 -34.83 7.09
CA ARG A 54 -13.95 -34.43 7.25
C ARG A 54 -14.34 -34.52 8.71
N ARG A 55 -14.26 -33.40 9.45
CA ARG A 55 -15.17 -33.07 10.56
C ARG A 55 -15.25 -31.55 10.74
N GLY A 56 -16.49 -31.06 10.84
CA GLY A 56 -16.79 -29.68 11.23
C GLY A 56 -17.16 -28.79 10.05
N ARG A 57 -18.44 -28.46 9.92
CA ARG A 57 -18.90 -27.33 9.11
C ARG A 57 -18.36 -26.04 9.73
N ALA A 58 -17.14 -25.65 9.38
CA ALA A 58 -16.72 -24.28 9.54
C ALA A 58 -17.49 -23.47 8.49
N ARG A 59 -18.26 -22.47 8.95
CA ARG A 59 -18.72 -21.39 8.07
C ARG A 59 -17.51 -20.92 7.26
N PRO A 60 -17.65 -20.59 5.96
CA PRO A 60 -16.57 -19.93 5.25
C PRO A 60 -16.22 -18.68 6.04
N SER A 61 -15.07 -18.69 6.71
CA SER A 61 -14.48 -17.44 7.18
C SER A 61 -14.23 -16.67 5.91
N HIS A 62 -14.89 -15.53 5.74
CA HIS A 62 -14.44 -14.54 4.77
C HIS A 62 -12.94 -14.43 4.99
N ALA A 63 -12.16 -14.79 3.96
CA ALA A 63 -10.72 -14.59 3.99
C ALA A 63 -10.52 -13.14 4.42
N ALA A 64 -9.72 -12.93 5.46
CA ALA A 64 -9.34 -11.57 5.84
C ALA A 64 -8.75 -10.92 4.58
N PRO A 65 -9.12 -9.67 4.24
CA PRO A 65 -8.53 -8.99 3.11
C PRO A 65 -7.01 -8.98 3.33
N VAL A 66 -6.31 -9.64 2.42
CA VAL A 66 -4.85 -9.65 2.40
C VAL A 66 -4.46 -8.38 1.65
N PRO A 67 -3.57 -7.53 2.20
CA PRO A 67 -3.20 -6.29 1.54
C PRO A 67 -2.58 -6.59 0.17
N ASP A 68 -3.13 -6.00 -0.88
CA ASP A 68 -2.76 -6.34 -2.26
C ASP A 68 -1.58 -5.49 -2.78
N VAL A 69 -1.27 -4.34 -2.17
CA VAL A 69 -0.15 -3.47 -2.58
C VAL A 69 0.42 -2.68 -1.39
N PHE A 70 1.73 -2.47 -1.38
CA PHE A 70 2.44 -1.72 -0.36
C PHE A 70 3.22 -0.56 -0.95
N LEU A 71 2.92 0.66 -0.49
CA LEU A 71 3.81 1.80 -0.66
C LEU A 71 4.54 2.03 0.67
N GLN A 72 5.84 2.29 0.60
CA GLN A 72 6.65 2.67 1.74
C GLN A 72 7.20 4.07 1.53
N VAL A 73 7.30 4.82 2.62
CA VAL A 73 8.09 6.04 2.69
C VAL A 73 9.02 5.98 3.87
N GLN A 74 10.28 6.30 3.63
CA GLN A 74 11.31 6.42 4.65
C GLN A 74 12.07 7.72 4.47
N ARG A 75 12.59 8.25 5.57
CA ARG A 75 13.49 9.40 5.52
C ARG A 75 14.93 8.91 5.52
N LEU A 76 15.71 9.33 4.52
CA LEU A 76 17.11 8.96 4.37
C LEU A 76 17.93 10.17 3.96
N GLU A 77 18.89 10.55 4.79
CA GLU A 77 19.87 11.61 4.52
C GLU A 77 19.21 12.93 4.08
N GLY A 78 18.08 13.29 4.72
CA GLY A 78 17.33 14.50 4.37
C GLY A 78 16.46 14.38 3.11
N LEU A 79 16.29 13.19 2.55
CA LEU A 79 15.35 12.88 1.47
C LEU A 79 14.14 12.09 2.00
N LEU A 80 13.01 12.18 1.30
CA LEU A 80 11.91 11.23 1.41
C LEU A 80 12.05 10.22 0.27
N ALA A 81 12.43 8.99 0.61
CA ALA A 81 12.51 7.89 -0.34
C ALA A 81 11.19 7.11 -0.29
N LEU A 82 10.51 7.08 -1.43
CA LEU A 82 9.26 6.36 -1.64
C LEU A 82 9.55 5.12 -2.46
N GLU A 83 8.94 4.02 -2.07
CA GLU A 83 9.03 2.73 -2.75
C GLU A 83 7.63 2.16 -2.92
N CYS A 84 7.34 1.61 -4.10
CA CYS A 84 6.15 0.84 -4.39
C CYS A 84 6.59 -0.61 -4.59
N ILE A 85 6.25 -1.44 -3.62
CA ILE A 85 6.60 -2.85 -3.59
C ILE A 85 5.39 -3.60 -4.15
N GLY A 86 5.48 -3.91 -5.44
CA GLY A 86 4.44 -4.62 -6.20
C GLY A 86 4.69 -6.13 -6.32
N ASP A 87 5.83 -6.61 -5.81
CA ASP A 87 6.21 -8.02 -5.78
C ASP A 87 6.45 -8.41 -4.33
N THR A 88 5.50 -9.10 -3.74
CA THR A 88 5.76 -9.89 -2.55
C THR A 88 5.65 -11.34 -2.95
N GLU A 89 6.75 -11.95 -3.37
CA GLU A 89 6.89 -13.41 -3.54
C GLU A 89 6.47 -14.20 -2.27
N PHE A 90 6.23 -13.51 -1.15
CA PHE A 90 5.53 -14.04 0.00
C PHE A 90 4.01 -14.16 -0.26
N GLU A 91 3.57 -15.40 -0.49
CA GLU A 91 2.16 -15.83 -0.54
C GLU A 91 1.35 -15.47 -1.81
N GLY A 92 1.99 -15.14 -2.93
CA GLY A 92 1.34 -15.14 -4.26
C GLY A 92 0.29 -14.04 -4.45
N LEU A 93 0.60 -12.84 -3.96
CA LEU A 93 -0.27 -11.68 -4.01
C LEU A 93 0.09 -10.79 -5.21
N THR A 94 -0.88 -10.73 -6.12
CA THR A 94 -1.03 -9.98 -7.38
C THR A 94 0.13 -9.04 -7.80
N ASP A 95 0.87 -9.45 -8.84
CA ASP A 95 1.74 -8.54 -9.59
C ASP A 95 0.96 -7.31 -10.08
N LEU A 96 1.58 -6.12 -9.98
CA LEU A 96 1.08 -4.93 -10.66
C LEU A 96 0.88 -5.23 -12.15
N THR A 97 -0.34 -5.04 -12.66
CA THR A 97 -0.63 -5.23 -14.08
C THR A 97 0.23 -4.29 -14.93
N THR A 98 0.52 -4.64 -16.19
CA THR A 98 1.26 -3.75 -17.11
C THR A 98 0.63 -2.35 -17.22
N ALA A 99 -0.71 -2.26 -17.13
CA ALA A 99 -1.42 -0.99 -17.12
C ALA A 99 -1.14 -0.17 -15.84
N GLN A 100 -1.14 -0.81 -14.66
CA GLN A 100 -0.79 -0.15 -13.41
C GLN A 100 0.68 0.27 -13.38
N GLN A 101 1.59 -0.56 -13.88
CA GLN A 101 3.00 -0.22 -14.04
C GLN A 101 3.20 1.02 -14.93
N SER A 102 2.51 1.08 -16.07
CA SER A 102 2.53 2.25 -16.94
C SER A 102 1.97 3.50 -16.24
N ALA A 103 0.86 3.36 -15.52
CA ALA A 103 0.24 4.47 -14.80
C ALA A 103 1.12 5.01 -13.67
N LEU A 104 1.84 4.15 -12.94
CA LEU A 104 2.83 4.59 -11.95
C LEU A 104 3.97 5.38 -12.61
N ALA A 105 4.49 4.89 -13.75
CA ALA A 105 5.51 5.62 -14.51
C ALA A 105 5.01 7.00 -14.97
N ASP A 106 3.75 7.09 -15.45
CA ASP A 106 3.13 8.36 -15.87
C ASP A 106 2.93 9.34 -14.70
N LEU A 107 2.74 8.83 -13.48
CA LEU A 107 2.70 9.64 -12.25
C LEU A 107 4.10 10.13 -11.81
N GLY A 108 5.16 9.68 -12.47
CA GLY A 108 6.54 10.09 -12.22
C GLY A 108 7.34 9.14 -11.33
N TRP A 109 6.84 7.94 -11.06
CA TRP A 109 7.63 6.89 -10.43
C TRP A 109 8.73 6.37 -11.37
N GLU A 110 9.89 6.05 -10.81
CA GLU A 110 11.03 5.52 -11.54
C GLU A 110 11.07 4.01 -11.36
N ARG A 111 11.15 3.27 -12.47
CA ARG A 111 11.19 1.81 -12.44
C ARG A 111 12.64 1.35 -12.35
N ASP A 112 12.97 0.55 -11.33
CA ASP A 112 14.27 -0.13 -11.32
C ASP A 112 14.27 -1.29 -12.33
N SER A 113 15.44 -1.53 -12.89
CA SER A 113 15.72 -2.44 -14.00
C SER A 113 15.67 -3.92 -13.64
N ARG A 114 15.55 -4.29 -12.35
CA ARG A 114 15.75 -5.68 -11.89
C ARG A 114 14.49 -6.43 -11.50
N GLU A 115 13.58 -5.86 -10.73
CA GLU A 115 12.27 -6.45 -10.35
C GLU A 115 11.27 -5.27 -10.24
N PRO A 116 9.92 -5.44 -10.22
CA PRO A 116 8.98 -4.32 -10.35
C PRO A 116 8.87 -3.50 -9.06
N GLU A 117 10.00 -2.95 -8.64
CA GLU A 117 10.16 -1.92 -7.64
C GLU A 117 10.11 -0.58 -8.38
N PHE A 118 9.11 0.22 -8.02
CA PHE A 118 9.10 1.63 -8.41
C PHE A 118 9.60 2.44 -7.24
N SER A 119 10.50 3.37 -7.49
CA SER A 119 10.98 4.30 -6.48
C SER A 119 10.79 5.73 -6.90
N ARG A 120 10.73 6.63 -5.91
CA ARG A 120 10.78 8.06 -6.15
C ARG A 120 11.40 8.74 -4.95
N THR A 121 12.25 9.72 -5.18
CA THR A 121 12.80 10.55 -4.10
C THR A 121 12.24 11.97 -4.18
N PHE A 122 12.01 12.55 -3.02
CA PHE A 122 11.70 13.97 -2.84
C PHE A 122 12.69 14.58 -1.85
N ALA A 123 12.93 15.88 -1.94
CA ALA A 123 13.68 16.55 -0.89
C ALA A 123 12.87 16.51 0.42
N GLY A 124 13.53 16.43 1.58
CA GLY A 124 12.86 16.33 2.88
C GLY A 124 11.98 17.53 3.25
N HIS A 125 12.08 18.64 2.51
CA HIS A 125 11.23 19.82 2.65
C HIS A 125 10.02 19.82 1.69
N GLU A 126 9.80 18.74 0.93
CA GLU A 126 8.70 18.59 -0.03
C GLU A 126 7.68 17.49 0.35
N PRO A 127 7.24 17.39 1.63
CA PRO A 127 6.34 16.33 2.06
C PRO A 127 4.95 16.41 1.40
N VAL A 128 4.54 17.60 0.94
CA VAL A 128 3.28 17.80 0.22
C VAL A 128 3.32 17.14 -1.16
N ALA A 129 4.44 17.25 -1.87
CA ALA A 129 4.61 16.62 -3.18
C ALA A 129 4.64 15.09 -3.05
N ALA A 130 5.37 14.58 -2.06
CA ALA A 130 5.40 13.15 -1.73
C ALA A 130 4.00 12.62 -1.37
N ALA A 131 3.26 13.31 -0.49
CA ALA A 131 1.90 12.91 -0.12
C ALA A 131 0.91 12.98 -1.30
N GLY A 132 1.12 13.93 -2.23
CA GLY A 132 0.37 14.03 -3.48
C GLY A 132 0.60 12.82 -4.38
N LEU A 133 1.85 12.38 -4.53
CA LEU A 133 2.19 11.17 -5.30
C LEU A 133 1.57 9.92 -4.66
N LEU A 134 1.67 9.77 -3.33
CA LEU A 134 1.05 8.65 -2.61
C LEU A 134 -0.46 8.61 -2.85
N ARG A 135 -1.16 9.74 -2.71
CA ARG A 135 -2.60 9.83 -2.99
C ARG A 135 -2.92 9.41 -4.42
N ALA A 136 -2.20 9.98 -5.40
CA ALA A 136 -2.45 9.70 -6.82
C ALA A 136 -2.22 8.22 -7.14
N SER A 137 -1.21 7.60 -6.53
CA SER A 137 -0.91 6.18 -6.68
C SER A 137 -2.00 5.32 -6.05
N LEU A 138 -2.32 5.56 -4.77
CA LEU A 138 -3.30 4.77 -4.01
C LEU A 138 -4.69 4.84 -4.64
N GLY A 139 -5.18 6.04 -4.94
CA GLY A 139 -6.54 6.23 -5.46
C GLY A 139 -6.66 6.08 -6.98
N GLY A 140 -5.62 6.45 -7.73
CA GLY A 140 -5.64 6.44 -9.20
C GLY A 140 -5.17 5.13 -9.82
N VAL A 141 -4.34 4.35 -9.13
CA VAL A 141 -3.70 3.15 -9.69
C VAL A 141 -3.98 1.89 -8.87
N LEU A 142 -3.86 1.99 -7.55
CA LEU A 142 -3.92 0.84 -6.65
C LEU A 142 -5.34 0.51 -6.16
N GLY A 143 -6.33 1.33 -6.52
CA GLY A 143 -7.75 1.01 -6.36
C GLY A 143 -8.38 1.41 -5.03
N ALA A 144 -7.74 2.27 -4.23
CA ALA A 144 -8.37 2.85 -3.03
C ALA A 144 -9.50 3.80 -3.46
N GLY A 145 -10.76 3.45 -3.20
CA GLY A 145 -11.91 4.30 -3.52
C GLY A 145 -12.02 5.50 -2.58
N SER A 146 -11.53 5.33 -1.35
CA SER A 146 -11.56 6.31 -0.28
C SER A 146 -10.32 6.18 0.62
N PRO A 147 -10.02 7.21 1.43
CA PRO A 147 -8.99 7.12 2.46
C PRO A 147 -9.19 5.97 3.46
N ALA A 148 -10.43 5.52 3.68
CA ALA A 148 -10.74 4.42 4.59
C ALA A 148 -10.29 3.05 4.05
N ASP A 149 -9.98 2.95 2.76
CA ASP A 149 -9.46 1.73 2.13
C ASP A 149 -7.93 1.58 2.31
N VAL A 150 -7.28 2.59 2.91
CA VAL A 150 -5.83 2.65 3.08
C VAL A 150 -5.45 2.43 4.54
N ASP A 151 -4.79 1.31 4.81
CA ASP A 151 -4.11 1.06 6.07
C ASP A 151 -2.78 1.82 6.10
N VAL A 152 -2.57 2.63 7.15
CA VAL A 152 -1.31 3.32 7.40
C VAL A 152 -0.64 2.71 8.62
N ARG A 153 0.60 2.21 8.47
CA ARG A 153 1.38 1.62 9.56
C ARG A 153 2.69 2.35 9.77
N ARG A 154 3.13 2.34 11.03
CA ARG A 154 4.44 2.82 11.50
C ARG A 154 5.15 1.65 12.18
N PRO A 155 6.49 1.65 12.23
CA PRO A 155 7.20 0.69 13.04
C PRO A 155 6.79 0.87 14.52
N PRO A 156 6.70 -0.23 15.29
CA PRO A 156 6.50 -0.13 16.73
C PRO A 156 7.69 0.63 17.33
N ARG A 157 7.39 1.70 18.06
CA ARG A 157 8.38 2.42 18.87
C ARG A 157 8.70 1.55 20.07
N GLY A 158 9.95 1.05 20.13
CA GLY A 158 10.47 0.31 21.28
C GLY A 158 10.67 1.18 22.51
#